data_AF-A0A839WFC4-F1
#
_entry.id   AF-A0A839WFC4-F1
#
_cell.length_a   1.000
_cell.length_b   1.000
_cell.length_c   1.000
_cell.angle_alpha   90.00
_cell.angle_beta   90.00
_cell.angle_gamma   90.00
#
_symmetry.space_group_name_H-M   'P 1'
#
loop_
_entity.id
_entity.type
_entity.pdbx_description
1 polymer ?
#
loop_
_entity_poly.entity_id
_entity_poly.type
_entity_poly.pdbx_seq_one_letter_code
_entity_poly.pdbx_strand_id
1 'polypeptide(L)' 'MVSKFHKHFTDEEKAYIRRVAGKVPAGVMAEQIGRKEKNVYNWGHRNRISLRVPNHIMNKYWRSHGTKTGQV' A
#
# COMPACT_ATOMS: atom_id res chain seq x y z
N MET A 1 1.22 -25.49 -1.17
CA MET A 1 1.76 -24.67 -2.27
C MET A 1 0.79 -23.52 -2.55
N VAL A 2 1.12 -22.27 -2.25
CA VAL A 2 0.24 -21.13 -2.56
C VAL A 2 0.50 -20.71 -4.01
N SER A 3 -0.43 -21.04 -4.91
CA SER A 3 -0.30 -20.79 -6.34
C SER A 3 -0.05 -19.30 -6.64
N LYS A 4 1.11 -19.04 -7.25
CA LYS A 4 1.61 -17.72 -7.66
C LYS A 4 0.90 -17.25 -8.93
N PHE A 5 -0.43 -17.14 -8.91
CA PHE A 5 -1.14 -16.42 -9.96
C PHE A 5 -0.97 -14.93 -9.68
N HIS A 6 -0.39 -14.20 -10.63
CA HIS A 6 -0.47 -12.74 -10.66
C HIS A 6 -1.94 -12.37 -10.91
N LYS A 7 -2.80 -12.55 -9.89
CA LYS A 7 -4.18 -12.09 -9.94
C LYS A 7 -4.09 -10.58 -10.13
N HIS A 8 -4.54 -10.11 -11.28
CA HIS A 8 -4.76 -8.70 -11.52
C HIS A 8 -5.58 -8.13 -10.37
N PHE A 9 -5.38 -6.86 -10.05
CA PHE A 9 -6.26 -6.19 -9.10
C PHE A 9 -7.68 -6.18 -9.68
N THR A 10 -8.67 -6.49 -8.86
CA THR A 10 -10.08 -6.29 -9.22
C THR A 10 -10.39 -4.81 -9.30
N ASP A 11 -11.49 -4.42 -9.94
CA ASP A 11 -11.84 -3.00 -10.04
C ASP A 11 -12.17 -2.38 -8.67
N GLU A 12 -12.72 -3.18 -7.75
CA GLU A 12 -12.91 -2.79 -6.35
C GLU A 12 -11.59 -2.52 -5.63
N GLU A 13 -10.59 -3.39 -5.78
CA GLU A 13 -9.27 -3.18 -5.19
C GLU A 13 -8.59 -1.94 -5.78
N LYS A 14 -8.70 -1.72 -7.10
CA LYS A 14 -8.15 -0.51 -7.75
C LYS A 14 -8.84 0.75 -7.25
N ALA A 15 -10.16 0.74 -7.12
CA ALA A 15 -10.94 1.86 -6.61
C ALA A 15 -10.57 2.16 -5.15
N TYR A 16 -10.40 1.12 -4.33
CA TYR A 16 -9.92 1.25 -2.97
C TYR A 16 -8.54 1.92 -2.92
N ILE A 17 -7.53 1.40 -3.64
CA ILE A 17 -6.17 1.95 -3.63
C ILE A 17 -6.18 3.42 -4.06
N ARG A 18 -6.93 3.79 -5.10
CA ARG A 18 -7.06 5.19 -5.56
C ARG A 18 -7.65 6.10 -4.48
N ARG A 19 -8.67 5.62 -3.76
CA ARG A 19 -9.35 6.40 -2.71
C ARG A 19 -8.44 6.70 -1.52
N VAL A 20 -7.57 5.76 -1.16
CA VAL A 20 -6.75 5.85 0.06
C VAL A 20 -5.29 6.23 -0.20
N ALA A 21 -4.87 6.33 -1.47
CA ALA A 21 -3.53 6.79 -1.86
C ALA A 21 -3.15 8.11 -1.18
N GLY A 22 -1.94 8.15 -0.64
CA GLY A 22 -1.40 9.32 0.09
C GLY A 22 -1.96 9.52 1.51
N LYS A 23 -2.96 8.76 1.94
CA LYS A 23 -3.57 8.85 3.28
C LYS A 23 -3.24 7.65 4.16
N VAL A 24 -3.11 6.47 3.56
CA VAL A 24 -2.91 5.19 4.24
C VAL A 24 -1.60 4.55 3.77
N PRO A 25 -0.78 3.95 4.65
CA PRO A 25 0.45 3.27 4.24
C PRO A 25 0.16 2.07 3.34
N ALA A 26 1.04 1.79 2.38
CA ALA A 26 0.85 0.69 1.44
C ALA A 26 0.73 -0.68 2.12
N GLY A 27 1.45 -0.91 3.24
CA GLY A 27 1.31 -2.12 4.06
C GLY A 27 -0.12 -2.33 4.57
N VAL A 28 -0.72 -1.30 5.17
CA VAL A 28 -2.11 -1.34 5.65
C VAL A 28 -3.10 -1.55 4.50
N MET A 29 -2.89 -0.87 3.37
CA MET A 29 -3.71 -1.08 2.19
C MET A 29 -3.67 -2.55 1.75
N ALA A 30 -2.46 -3.14 1.75
CA ALA A 30 -2.23 -4.50 1.28
C ALA A 30 -2.87 -5.54 2.21
N GLU A 31 -2.78 -5.34 3.53
CA GLU A 31 -3.48 -6.16 4.52
C GLU A 31 -4.99 -6.14 4.30
N GLN A 32 -5.57 -4.96 4.09
CA GLN A 32 -7.02 -4.82 3.87
C GLN A 32 -7.53 -5.59 2.65
N ILE A 33 -6.75 -5.63 1.57
CA ILE A 33 -7.14 -6.30 0.32
C ILE A 33 -6.52 -7.71 0.18
N GLY A 34 -5.85 -8.22 1.22
CA GLY A 34 -5.22 -9.55 1.20
C GLY A 34 -4.11 -9.68 0.15
N ARG A 35 -3.38 -8.59 -0.15
CA ARG A 35 -2.28 -8.55 -1.12
C ARG A 35 -0.94 -8.32 -0.43
N LYS A 36 0.14 -8.57 -1.17
CA LYS A 36 1.49 -8.20 -0.73
C LYS A 36 1.72 -6.72 -0.96
N GLU A 37 2.32 -6.04 0.01
CA GLU A 37 2.67 -4.60 -0.08
C GLU A 37 3.45 -4.27 -1.37
N LYS A 38 4.43 -5.11 -1.75
CA LYS A 38 5.19 -4.97 -3.01
C LYS A 38 4.27 -4.90 -4.25
N ASN A 39 3.18 -5.65 -4.27
CA ASN A 39 2.25 -5.63 -5.41
C ASN A 39 1.49 -4.31 -5.47
N VAL A 40 1.13 -3.74 -4.32
CA VAL A 40 0.45 -2.44 -4.23
C VAL A 40 1.40 -1.34 -4.72
N TYR A 41 2.66 -1.32 -4.28
CA TYR A 41 3.67 -0.39 -4.79
C TYR A 41 3.89 -0.51 -6.30
N ASN A 42 4.07 -1.73 -6.81
CA ASN A 42 4.24 -1.95 -8.25
C ASN A 42 3.03 -1.46 -9.05
N TRP A 43 1.82 -1.70 -8.55
CA TRP A 43 0.60 -1.23 -9.20
C TRP A 43 0.49 0.30 -9.15
N GLY A 44 0.76 0.93 -8.01
CA GLY A 44 0.77 2.39 -7.86
C GLY A 44 1.77 3.05 -8.82
N HIS A 45 2.99 2.50 -8.91
CA HIS A 45 4.01 2.99 -9.84
C HIS A 45 3.56 2.90 -11.31
N ARG A 46 3.02 1.75 -11.74
CA ARG A 46 2.49 1.57 -13.11
C ARG A 46 1.33 2.50 -13.45
N ASN A 47 0.53 2.89 -12.45
CA ASN A 47 -0.62 3.78 -12.62
C ASN A 47 -0.29 5.25 -12.28
N ARG A 48 0.98 5.58 -12.02
CA ARG A 48 1.44 6.93 -11.62
C ARG A 48 0.70 7.49 -10.38
N ILE A 49 0.32 6.62 -9.45
CA ILE A 49 -0.33 6.98 -8.19
C ILE A 49 0.72 6.93 -7.08
N SER A 50 0.95 8.07 -6.43
CA SER A 50 1.82 8.12 -5.25
C SER A 50 1.11 7.51 -4.05
N LEU A 51 1.66 6.40 -3.56
CA LEU A 51 1.20 5.74 -2.33
C LEU A 51 1.93 6.26 -1.08
N ARG A 52 2.86 7.20 -1.25
CA ARG A 52 3.62 7.77 -0.14
C ARG A 52 2.70 8.62 0.73
N VAL A 53 2.56 8.22 1.99
CA VAL A 53 1.90 9.03 3.01
C VAL A 53 2.88 10.11 3.48
N PRO A 54 2.50 11.40 3.49
CA PRO A 54 3.32 12.46 4.07
C PRO A 54 3.66 12.18 5.54
N ASN A 55 4.88 12.53 5.97
CA ASN A 55 5.38 12.23 7.32
C ASN A 55 4.48 12.77 8.44
N HIS A 56 3.87 13.94 8.26
CA HIS A 56 2.95 14.51 9.27
C HIS A 56 1.67 13.68 9.42
N ILE A 57 1.15 13.08 8.34
CA ILE A 57 0.01 12.15 8.39
C ILE A 57 0.46 10.80 8.97
N MET A 58 1.64 10.31 8.54
CA MET A 58 2.23 9.07 9.04
C MET A 58 2.41 9.12 10.56
N ASN A 59 3.00 10.19 11.09
CA ASN A 59 3.27 10.32 12.52
C ASN A 59 2.00 10.54 13.35
N LYS A 60 0.99 11.22 12.79
CA LYS A 60 -0.26 11.53 13.48
C LYS A 60 -1.21 10.33 13.59
N TYR A 61 -1.35 9.56 12.51
CA TYR A 61 -2.36 8.50 12.41
C TYR A 61 -1.77 7.09 12.31
N TRP A 62 -0.52 6.97 11.88
CA TRP A 62 0.12 5.69 11.53
C TRP A 62 1.45 5.51 12.27
N ARG A 63 1.56 6.03 13.49
CA ARG A 63 2.82 6.09 14.26
C ARG A 63 3.49 4.72 14.44
N SER A 64 2.70 3.64 14.56
CA SER A 64 3.19 2.26 14.66
C SER A 64 3.60 1.63 13.32
N HIS A 65 3.26 2.27 12.20
CA HIS A 65 3.59 1.84 10.83
C HIS A 65 4.72 2.68 10.21
N GLY A 66 5.17 3.72 10.91
CA GLY A 66 6.32 4.53 10.53
C GLY A 66 7.60 3.71 10.51
N THR A 67 8.01 3.28 9.31
CA THR A 67 9.33 2.78 8.93
C THR A 67 9.97 1.71 9.84
N LYS A 68 9.93 0.45 9.37
CA LYS A 68 11.05 -0.51 9.56
C LYS A 68 12.28 -0.04 8.77
N THR A 69 12.73 1.17 9.03
CA THR A 69 13.98 1.74 8.50
C THR A 69 14.71 2.35 9.69
N GLY A 70 15.01 1.46 10.64
CA GLY A 70 15.84 1.69 11.81
C GLY A 70 16.73 0.46 12.01
N GLN A 71 17.44 0.07 10.95
CA GLN A 71 18.76 -0.54 11.09
C GLN A 71 19.74 0.59 10.83
N VAL A 72 20.21 1.21 11.91
CA VAL A 72 21.56 1.79 12.00
C VAL A 72 22.34 0.96 12.99
#